data_AF-A0A3B8NNG0-F1
#
_entry.id   AF-A0A3B8NNG0-F1
#
_cell.length_a   1.000
_cell.length_b   1.000
_cell.length_c   1.000
_cell.angle_alpha   90.00
_cell.angle_beta   90.00
_cell.angle_gamma   90.00
#
_symmetry.space_group_name_H-M   'P 1'
#
loop_
_entity.id
_entity.type
_entity.pdbx_description
1 polymer ?
#
loop_
_entity_poly.entity_id
_entity_poly.type
_entity_poly.pdbx_seq_one_letter_code
_entity_poly.pdbx_strand_id
1 'polypeptide(L)'
;MVIVTLSSSPTYTAGGRGGFFVFLNLLLAACYLLVVWGLIRFSCEIAGFLEKGAIPKTGTSLLFVVRNQACFIETVIRKVVAFASLISQASRELPEVIIIDDHSTDETPEILERLQKKYGFCLIRMEGHEPEKKPLEVGLQSCGGKQVYCFFLRGCGGISPVLAAGRRRTWL
;
A
#
# COMPACT_ATOMS: atom_id res chain seq x y z
N MET A 1 0.44 -82.90 -48.15
CA MET A 1 -0.75 -82.46 -47.38
C MET A 1 -0.28 -81.37 -46.41
N VAL A 2 -0.53 -80.10 -46.75
CA VAL A 2 -0.02 -78.93 -46.02
C VAL A 2 -1.17 -78.37 -45.20
N ILE A 3 -1.02 -78.33 -43.88
CA ILE A 3 -2.00 -77.75 -42.96
C ILE A 3 -1.55 -76.30 -42.68
N VAL A 4 -2.29 -75.34 -43.22
CA VAL A 4 -2.12 -73.91 -42.94
C VAL A 4 -2.94 -73.57 -41.69
N THR A 5 -2.28 -73.34 -40.56
CA THR A 5 -2.91 -72.77 -39.36
C THR A 5 -2.93 -71.25 -39.47
N LEU A 6 -4.11 -70.69 -39.77
CA LEU A 6 -4.38 -69.27 -39.78
C LEU A 6 -4.31 -68.69 -38.36
N SER A 7 -3.41 -67.73 -38.18
CA SER A 7 -3.24 -66.87 -37.02
C SER A 7 -4.51 -66.03 -36.76
N SER A 8 -5.17 -66.26 -35.63
CA SER A 8 -6.25 -65.41 -35.14
C SER A 8 -5.68 -64.23 -34.34
N SER A 9 -5.73 -63.04 -34.93
CA SER A 9 -5.42 -61.78 -34.25
C SER A 9 -6.48 -61.48 -33.18
N PRO A 10 -6.09 -61.02 -31.97
CA PRO A 10 -7.06 -60.61 -30.96
C PRO A 10 -7.76 -59.31 -31.38
N THR A 11 -9.06 -59.39 -31.58
CA THR A 11 -9.95 -58.24 -31.77
C THR A 11 -10.09 -57.49 -30.45
N TYR A 12 -9.45 -56.32 -30.36
CA TYR A 12 -9.67 -55.36 -29.28
C TYR A 12 -11.09 -54.79 -29.38
N THR A 13 -12.02 -55.37 -28.62
CA THR A 13 -13.34 -54.78 -28.42
C THR A 13 -13.21 -53.57 -27.49
N ALA A 14 -13.08 -52.39 -28.10
CA ALA A 14 -13.12 -51.09 -27.45
C ALA A 14 -14.54 -50.79 -26.93
N GLY A 15 -14.88 -51.34 -25.76
CA GLY A 15 -16.18 -51.13 -25.10
C GLY A 15 -16.11 -50.09 -23.98
N GLY A 16 -16.44 -48.83 -24.29
CA GLY A 16 -17.06 -47.85 -23.39
C GLY A 16 -16.29 -47.26 -22.19
N ARG A 17 -15.38 -48.00 -21.55
CA ARG A 17 -14.72 -47.53 -20.31
C ARG A 17 -13.61 -46.51 -20.55
N GLY A 18 -12.86 -46.65 -21.66
CA GLY A 18 -11.76 -45.73 -21.98
C GLY A 18 -12.21 -44.28 -22.22
N GLY A 19 -13.35 -44.09 -22.87
CA GLY A 19 -13.91 -42.75 -23.13
C GLY A 19 -14.28 -42.00 -21.85
N PHE A 20 -14.79 -42.71 -20.85
CA PHE A 20 -15.13 -42.11 -19.55
C PHE A 20 -13.90 -41.61 -18.79
N PHE A 21 -12.81 -42.39 -18.77
CA PHE A 21 -11.56 -41.96 -18.13
C PHE A 21 -10.93 -40.76 -18.84
N VAL A 22 -10.98 -40.72 -20.17
CA VAL A 22 -10.47 -39.57 -20.94
C VAL A 22 -11.31 -38.33 -20.66
N PHE A 23 -12.64 -38.46 -20.63
CA PHE A 23 -13.54 -37.36 -20.30
C PHE A 23 -13.32 -36.82 -18.88
N LEU A 24 -13.19 -37.71 -17.88
CA LEU A 24 -12.95 -37.32 -16.49
C LEU A 24 -11.61 -36.58 -16.33
N ASN A 25 -10.55 -37.04 -16.99
CA ASN A 25 -9.25 -36.38 -16.97
C ASN A 25 -9.29 -34.99 -17.63
N LEU A 26 -10.01 -34.85 -18.75
CA LEU A 26 -10.21 -33.55 -19.40
C LEU A 26 -10.98 -32.56 -18.50
N LEU A 27 -12.01 -33.05 -17.81
CA LEU A 27 -12.77 -32.23 -16.85
C LEU A 27 -11.89 -31.76 -15.69
N LEU A 28 -11.08 -32.66 -15.12
CA LEU A 28 -10.14 -32.34 -14.04
C LEU A 28 -9.08 -31.33 -14.49
N ALA A 29 -8.53 -31.50 -15.69
CA ALA A 29 -7.58 -30.56 -16.27
C ALA A 29 -8.21 -29.17 -16.49
N ALA A 30 -9.45 -29.11 -16.96
CA ALA A 30 -10.19 -27.86 -17.12
C ALA A 30 -10.45 -27.16 -15.77
N CYS A 31 -10.87 -27.91 -14.74
CA CYS A 31 -11.03 -27.40 -13.38
C CYS A 31 -9.72 -26.86 -12.81
N TYR A 32 -8.60 -27.58 -13.02
CA TYR A 32 -7.28 -27.14 -12.57
C TYR A 32 -6.87 -25.82 -13.24
N LEU A 33 -7.07 -25.69 -14.56
CA LEU A 33 -6.78 -24.46 -15.29
C LEU A 33 -7.63 -23.28 -14.79
N LEU A 34 -8.91 -23.50 -14.46
CA LEU A 34 -9.77 -22.45 -13.88
C LEU A 34 -9.27 -21.98 -12.51
N VAL A 35 -8.83 -22.89 -11.64
CA VAL A 35 -8.28 -22.54 -10.32
C VAL A 35 -6.97 -21.76 -10.49
N VAL A 36 -6.06 -22.23 -11.34
CA VAL A 36 -4.79 -21.55 -11.61
C VAL A 36 -5.04 -20.16 -12.21
N TRP A 37 -5.98 -20.04 -13.16
CA TRP A 37 -6.36 -18.75 -13.74
C TRP A 37 -6.95 -17.79 -12.70
N GLY A 38 -7.80 -18.30 -11.81
CA GLY A 38 -8.34 -17.52 -10.68
C GLY A 38 -7.25 -17.03 -9.73
N LEU A 39 -6.29 -17.89 -9.39
CA LEU A 39 -5.15 -17.53 -8.55
C LEU A 39 -4.24 -16.49 -9.23
N ILE A 40 -3.94 -16.64 -10.52
CA ILE A 40 -3.15 -15.66 -11.28
C ILE A 40 -3.87 -14.32 -11.30
N ARG A 41 -5.18 -14.30 -11.61
CA ARG A 41 -5.96 -13.06 -11.63
C ARG A 41 -5.97 -12.39 -10.24
N PHE A 42 -6.18 -13.17 -9.19
CA PHE A 42 -6.16 -12.69 -7.81
C PHE A 42 -4.78 -12.15 -7.40
N SER A 43 -3.70 -12.84 -7.78
CA SER A 43 -2.33 -12.38 -7.53
C SER A 43 -1.99 -11.10 -8.30
N CYS A 44 -2.43 -10.97 -9.56
CA CYS A 44 -2.25 -9.74 -10.33
C CYS A 44 -3.05 -8.56 -9.77
N GLU A 45 -4.27 -8.80 -9.27
CA GLU A 45 -5.10 -7.78 -8.65
C GLU A 45 -4.50 -7.27 -7.32
N ILE A 46 -3.87 -8.15 -6.54
CA ILE A 46 -3.13 -7.79 -5.33
C ILE A 46 -1.80 -7.08 -5.67
N ALA A 47 -1.06 -7.53 -6.69
CA ALA A 47 0.22 -6.94 -7.07
C ALA A 47 0.06 -5.48 -7.55
N GLY A 48 -1.04 -5.18 -8.26
CA GLY A 48 -1.37 -3.80 -8.68
C GLY A 48 -1.62 -2.83 -7.51
N PHE A 49 -1.91 -3.35 -6.31
CA PHE A 49 -2.09 -2.57 -5.09
C PHE A 49 -0.77 -2.23 -4.38
N LEU A 50 0.31 -2.99 -4.64
CA LEU A 50 1.60 -2.82 -3.95
C LEU A 50 2.56 -1.86 -4.67
N GLU A 51 2.42 -1.67 -5.99
CA GLU A 51 3.46 -0.98 -6.80
C GLU A 51 3.26 0.51 -7.03
N LYS A 52 2.12 1.09 -6.66
CA LYS A 52 1.91 2.51 -6.91
C LYS A 52 2.18 3.30 -5.64
N GLY A 53 3.34 3.95 -5.61
CA GLY A 53 3.56 5.23 -4.92
C GLY A 53 2.65 6.35 -5.43
N ALA A 54 1.39 6.02 -5.74
CA ALA A 54 0.34 6.95 -6.02
C ALA A 54 -0.01 7.60 -4.69
N ILE A 55 0.24 8.90 -4.61
CA ILE A 55 -0.36 9.79 -3.61
C ILE A 55 -1.86 9.48 -3.64
N PRO A 56 -2.38 8.73 -2.65
CA PRO A 56 -3.76 8.30 -2.68
C PRO A 56 -4.59 9.57 -2.55
N LYS A 57 -5.49 9.83 -3.50
CA LYS A 57 -6.46 10.93 -3.42
C LYS A 57 -7.37 10.63 -2.24
N THR A 58 -7.01 11.08 -1.05
CA THR A 58 -7.71 10.71 0.17
C THR A 58 -8.56 11.82 0.72
N GLY A 59 -9.60 11.44 1.45
CA GLY A 59 -10.38 12.39 2.22
C GLY A 59 -9.58 13.05 3.34
N THR A 60 -8.46 12.46 3.77
CA THR A 60 -7.77 12.84 5.01
C THR A 60 -6.25 12.94 4.86
N SER A 61 -5.70 14.11 5.18
CA SER A 61 -4.26 14.36 5.30
C SER A 61 -3.88 14.53 6.79
N LEU A 62 -2.81 13.87 7.21
CA LEU A 62 -2.20 13.99 8.53
C LEU A 62 -0.93 14.84 8.39
N LEU A 63 -0.93 16.02 9.00
CA LEU A 63 0.16 16.97 8.95
C LEU A 63 0.90 16.98 10.29
N PHE A 64 2.20 16.72 10.28
CA PHE A 64 3.05 16.75 11.48
C PHE A 64 4.08 17.86 11.34
N VAL A 65 4.11 18.81 12.28
CA VAL A 65 5.17 19.81 12.36
C VAL A 65 6.12 19.42 13.49
N VAL A 66 7.40 19.29 13.16
CA VAL A 66 8.43 18.72 14.04
C VAL A 66 9.59 19.70 14.14
N ARG A 67 10.12 19.86 15.36
CA ARG A 67 11.33 20.65 15.63
C ARG A 67 12.12 20.07 16.79
N ASN A 68 13.38 19.75 16.55
CA ASN A 68 14.34 19.24 17.55
C ASN A 68 13.78 18.06 18.38
N GLN A 69 13.33 16.98 17.71
CA GLN A 69 12.70 15.81 18.33
C GLN A 69 13.43 14.49 18.02
N ALA A 70 14.76 14.51 17.86
CA ALA A 70 15.54 13.32 17.46
C ALA A 70 15.24 12.09 18.33
N CYS A 71 15.09 12.27 19.65
CA CYS A 71 14.89 11.19 20.61
C CYS A 71 13.58 10.40 20.45
N PHE A 72 12.51 11.04 19.95
CA PHE A 72 11.16 10.43 19.95
C PHE A 72 10.53 10.33 18.56
N ILE A 73 11.02 11.10 17.57
CA ILE A 73 10.43 11.16 16.24
C ILE A 73 10.33 9.80 15.56
N GLU A 74 11.33 8.93 15.76
CA GLU A 74 11.31 7.57 15.22
C GLU A 74 10.14 6.75 15.77
N THR A 75 9.89 6.85 17.07
CA THR A 75 8.79 6.11 17.72
C THR A 75 7.44 6.64 17.27
N VAL A 76 7.29 7.97 17.14
CA VAL A 76 6.06 8.60 16.64
C VAL A 76 5.76 8.15 15.24
N ILE A 77 6.72 8.24 14.31
CA ILE A 77 6.50 7.87 12.91
C ILE A 77 6.15 6.40 12.79
N ARG A 78 6.83 5.51 13.53
CA ARG A 78 6.47 4.09 13.56
C ARG A 78 5.01 3.87 13.97
N LYS A 79 4.54 4.59 15.01
CA LYS A 79 3.15 4.53 15.46
C LYS A 79 2.18 5.13 14.44
N VAL A 80 2.52 6.26 13.83
CA VAL A 80 1.69 6.93 12.82
C VAL A 80 1.54 6.05 11.58
N VAL A 81 2.62 5.44 11.10
CA VAL A 81 2.57 4.52 9.95
C VAL A 81 1.76 3.27 10.29
N ALA A 82 1.97 2.69 11.47
CA ALA A 82 1.16 1.56 11.94
C ALA A 82 -0.34 1.95 11.99
N PHE A 83 -0.65 3.12 12.53
CA PHE A 83 -2.02 3.63 12.61
C PHE A 83 -2.62 3.91 11.22
N ALA A 84 -1.86 4.53 10.32
CA ALA A 84 -2.27 4.76 8.93
C ALA A 84 -2.56 3.44 8.19
N SER A 85 -1.76 2.40 8.44
CA SER A 85 -1.99 1.06 7.88
C SER A 85 -3.27 0.43 8.41
N LEU A 86 -3.59 0.62 9.69
CA LEU A 86 -4.85 0.16 10.29
C LEU A 86 -6.06 0.90 9.72
N ILE A 87 -5.96 2.22 9.55
CA ILE A 87 -7.03 3.01 8.92
C ILE A 87 -7.26 2.57 7.47
N SER A 88 -6.19 2.31 6.72
CA SER A 88 -6.30 1.85 5.34
C SER A 88 -7.10 0.54 5.22
N GLN A 89 -6.86 -0.41 6.13
CA GLN A 89 -7.63 -1.66 6.18
C GLN A 89 -9.11 -1.43 6.50
N ALA A 90 -9.41 -0.45 7.36
CA ALA A 90 -10.78 -0.17 7.79
C ALA A 90 -11.58 0.70 6.79
N SER A 91 -10.94 1.71 6.20
CA SER A 91 -11.61 2.79 5.46
C SER A 91 -11.46 2.69 3.93
N ARG A 92 -10.68 1.73 3.40
CA ARG A 92 -10.27 1.63 1.99
C ARG A 92 -9.59 2.90 1.41
N GLU A 93 -9.35 3.92 2.23
CA GLU A 93 -8.64 5.16 1.90
C GLU A 93 -7.36 5.23 2.74
N LEU A 94 -6.23 5.56 2.11
CA LEU A 94 -4.91 5.65 2.74
C LEU A 94 -4.61 7.08 3.18
N PRO A 95 -4.62 7.44 4.48
CA PRO A 95 -4.37 8.81 4.89
C PRO A 95 -3.01 9.31 4.37
N GLU A 96 -2.99 10.51 3.79
CA GLU A 96 -1.76 11.15 3.33
C GLU A 96 -0.97 11.61 4.55
N VAL A 97 0.29 11.21 4.69
CA VAL A 97 1.15 11.63 5.82
C VAL A 97 2.17 12.64 5.31
N ILE A 98 2.08 13.87 5.82
CA ILE A 98 3.01 14.96 5.52
C ILE A 98 3.70 15.36 6.82
N ILE A 99 5.03 15.38 6.79
CA ILE A 99 5.88 15.77 7.91
C ILE A 99 6.68 17.00 7.49
N ILE A 100 6.65 18.03 8.31
CA ILE A 100 7.39 19.27 8.12
C ILE A 100 8.45 19.37 9.21
N ASP A 101 9.69 19.53 8.79
CA ASP A 101 10.80 19.88 9.67
C ASP A 101 10.94 21.41 9.76
N ASP A 102 10.66 21.98 10.93
CA ASP A 102 10.76 23.42 11.23
C ASP A 102 12.17 23.79 11.70
N HIS A 103 13.13 23.78 10.78
CA HIS A 103 14.52 24.17 11.02
C HIS A 103 15.15 23.44 12.22
N SER A 104 15.05 22.11 12.25
CA SER A 104 15.71 21.34 13.31
C SER A 104 17.23 21.48 13.20
N THR A 105 17.88 21.63 14.35
CA THR A 105 19.34 21.78 14.49
C THR A 105 20.01 20.52 15.07
N ASP A 106 19.21 19.51 15.41
CA ASP A 106 19.66 18.21 15.93
C ASP A 106 19.69 17.14 14.83
N GLU A 107 19.72 15.85 15.21
CA GLU A 107 19.70 14.71 14.28
C GLU A 107 18.30 14.41 13.68
N THR A 108 17.27 15.18 14.04
CA THR A 108 15.89 15.01 13.52
C THR A 108 15.81 14.91 11.99
N PRO A 109 16.41 15.82 11.19
CA PRO A 109 16.27 15.80 9.73
C PRO A 109 16.85 14.51 9.14
N GLU A 110 17.98 14.03 9.65
CA GLU A 110 18.62 12.78 9.19
C GLU A 110 17.76 11.55 9.51
N ILE A 111 17.19 11.52 10.72
CA ILE A 111 16.26 10.45 11.14
C ILE A 111 15.02 10.47 10.26
N LEU A 112 14.45 11.65 9.99
CA LEU A 112 13.28 11.82 9.12
C LEU A 112 13.55 11.34 7.70
N GLU A 113 14.69 11.66 7.12
CA GLU A 113 15.10 11.19 5.79
C GLU A 113 15.20 9.66 5.70
N ARG A 114 15.83 9.05 6.71
CA ARG A 114 15.95 7.60 6.80
C ARG A 114 14.57 6.94 6.88
N LEU A 115 13.67 7.52 7.67
CA LEU A 115 12.31 7.00 7.82
C LEU A 115 11.46 7.25 6.57
N GLN A 116 11.68 8.37 5.87
CA GLN A 116 11.01 8.69 4.61
C GLN A 116 11.31 7.62 3.56
N LYS A 117 12.58 7.24 3.40
CA LYS A 117 12.99 6.16 2.48
C LYS A 117 12.37 4.81 2.84
N LYS A 118 12.14 4.57 4.14
CA LYS A 118 11.59 3.30 4.64
C LYS A 118 10.06 3.20 4.50
N TYR A 119 9.34 4.30 4.72
CA TYR A 119 7.88 4.29 4.84
C TYR A 119 7.14 5.09 3.75
N GLY A 120 7.84 5.92 2.97
CA GLY A 120 7.28 6.60 1.79
C GLY A 120 6.34 7.79 2.08
N PHE A 121 6.50 8.49 3.22
CA PHE A 121 5.71 9.70 3.50
C PHE A 121 6.27 10.96 2.81
N CYS A 122 5.47 12.03 2.76
CA CYS A 122 5.91 13.32 2.24
C CYS A 122 6.69 14.08 3.33
N LEU A 123 7.97 14.37 3.09
CA LEU A 123 8.81 15.15 3.98
C LEU A 123 9.07 16.52 3.35
N ILE A 124 8.73 17.58 4.07
CA ILE A 124 9.00 18.96 3.69
C ILE A 124 10.05 19.49 4.66
N ARG A 125 11.23 19.82 4.16
CA ARG A 125 12.27 20.49 4.94
C ARG A 125 12.16 21.97 4.72
N MET A 126 12.03 22.72 5.81
CA MET A 126 12.20 24.16 5.76
C MET A 126 13.71 24.43 5.78
N GLU A 127 14.32 24.59 4.60
CA GLU A 127 15.72 24.96 4.47
C GLU A 127 15.85 26.49 4.31
N GLY A 128 16.78 27.10 5.05
CA GLY A 128 17.12 28.52 4.90
C GLY A 128 16.26 29.50 5.72
N HIS A 129 16.77 30.73 5.90
CA HIS A 129 16.11 31.86 6.55
C HIS A 129 14.92 32.37 5.69
N GLU A 130 13.82 31.62 5.60
CA GLU A 130 12.50 32.19 5.26
C GLU A 130 11.65 32.32 6.53
N PRO A 131 11.98 33.26 7.45
CA PRO A 131 11.28 33.43 8.73
C PRO A 131 9.82 33.86 8.59
N GLU A 132 9.38 34.25 7.38
CA GLU A 132 8.03 34.76 7.16
C GLU A 132 6.99 33.65 6.89
N LYS A 133 7.41 32.48 6.39
CA LYS A 133 6.46 31.40 6.09
C LYS A 133 6.24 30.54 7.33
N LYS A 134 5.00 30.48 7.79
CA LYS A 134 4.62 29.57 8.88
C LYS A 134 4.69 28.13 8.35
N PRO A 135 5.34 27.20 9.07
CA PRO A 135 5.42 25.78 8.65
C PRO A 135 4.05 25.20 8.31
N LEU A 136 3.03 25.58 9.08
CA LEU A 136 1.66 25.15 8.88
C LEU A 136 1.10 25.54 7.50
N GLU A 137 1.39 26.74 7.00
CA GLU A 137 0.88 27.21 5.71
C GLU A 137 1.49 26.43 4.54
N VAL A 138 2.80 26.17 4.61
CA VAL A 138 3.52 25.32 3.65
C VAL A 138 2.94 23.91 3.63
N GLY A 139 2.67 23.36 4.82
CA GLY A 139 2.02 22.06 4.96
C GLY A 139 0.62 22.00 4.35
N LEU A 140 -0.22 22.99 4.66
CA LEU A 140 -1.59 23.08 4.17
C LEU A 140 -1.65 23.23 2.65
N GLN A 141 -0.69 23.94 2.04
CA GLN A 141 -0.58 24.04 0.57
C GLN A 141 -0.25 22.69 -0.08
N SER A 142 0.52 21.86 0.63
CA SER A 142 0.93 20.54 0.15
C SER A 142 -0.13 19.46 0.37
N CYS A 143 -1.09 19.68 1.27
CA CYS A 143 -2.17 18.72 1.54
C CYS A 143 -3.18 18.65 0.38
N GLY A 144 -3.41 17.42 -0.11
CA GLY A 144 -4.45 17.13 -1.10
C GLY A 144 -5.81 16.76 -0.50
N GLY A 145 -5.86 16.44 0.80
CA GLY A 145 -7.04 15.91 1.48
C GLY A 145 -8.17 16.91 1.73
N LYS A 146 -9.39 16.39 1.86
CA LYS A 146 -10.59 17.19 2.23
C LYS A 146 -10.58 17.61 3.71
N GLN A 147 -9.97 16.81 4.56
CA GLN A 147 -9.83 17.01 5.99
C GLN A 147 -8.34 16.94 6.33
N VAL A 148 -7.84 17.91 7.08
CA VAL A 148 -6.44 17.94 7.51
C VAL A 148 -6.39 17.89 9.03
N TYR A 149 -5.64 16.94 9.58
CA TYR A 149 -5.36 16.86 11.00
C TYR A 149 -3.93 17.30 11.26
N CYS A 150 -3.75 18.38 12.01
CA CYS A 150 -2.44 18.92 12.30
C CYS A 150 -1.97 18.50 13.71
N PHE A 151 -0.75 18.03 13.80
CA PHE A 151 -0.12 17.62 15.04
C PHE A 151 1.19 18.40 15.19
N PHE A 152 1.30 19.14 16.29
CA PHE A 152 2.54 19.82 16.64
C PHE A 152 3.28 18.97 17.66
N LEU A 153 4.45 18.47 17.27
CA LEU A 153 5.34 17.78 18.19
C LEU A 153 6.21 18.83 18.87
N ARG A 154 5.92 19.11 20.15
CA ARG A 154 6.69 20.04 20.98
C ARG A 154 7.14 19.34 22.26
N GLY A 155 8.46 19.27 22.46
CA GLY A 155 9.08 18.80 23.70
C GLY A 155 9.10 17.28 23.85
N CYS A 156 9.98 16.78 24.73
CA CYS A 156 10.23 15.35 24.98
C CYS A 156 9.07 14.57 25.64
N GLY A 157 7.80 15.01 25.56
CA GLY A 157 6.76 14.42 26.40
C GLY A 157 5.29 14.51 25.96
N GLY A 158 4.95 15.08 24.79
CA GLY A 158 3.52 15.18 24.43
C GLY A 158 3.24 15.41 22.95
N ILE A 159 2.22 14.72 22.44
CA ILE A 159 1.56 15.06 21.18
C ILE A 159 0.45 16.04 21.55
N SER A 160 0.57 17.30 21.12
CA SER A 160 -0.54 18.25 21.21
C SER A 160 -1.31 18.23 19.89
N PRO A 161 -2.50 17.59 19.82
CA PRO A 161 -3.33 17.67 18.63
C PRO A 161 -3.85 19.11 18.49
N VAL A 162 -3.57 19.74 17.36
CA VAL A 162 -4.20 21.00 16.98
C VAL A 162 -5.10 20.69 15.80
N LEU A 163 -6.40 20.54 16.07
CA LEU A 163 -7.37 20.27 15.02
C LEU A 163 -7.54 21.52 14.14
N ALA A 164 -6.75 21.62 13.08
CA ALA A 164 -6.93 22.65 12.06
C ALA A 164 -7.96 22.17 11.03
N ALA A 165 -9.24 22.34 11.33
CA ALA A 165 -10.32 22.07 10.38
C ALA A 165 -10.34 23.16 9.28
N GLY A 166 -9.40 23.08 8.33
CA GLY A 166 -9.34 23.95 7.16
C GLY A 166 -10.35 23.51 6.10
N ARG A 167 -11.60 23.97 6.20
CA ARG A 167 -12.58 23.81 5.11
C ARG A 167 -12.09 24.63 3.92
N ARG A 168 -11.51 24.00 2.88
CA ARG A 168 -11.25 24.68 1.59
C ARG A 168 -12.57 25.25 1.08
N ARG A 169 -12.79 26.57 1.22
CA ARG A 169 -13.71 27.28 0.35
C ARG A 169 -13.04 27.27 -1.02
N THR A 170 -13.63 26.50 -1.92
CA THR A 170 -13.38 26.61 -3.36
C THR A 170 -13.60 28.07 -3.75
N TRP A 171 -12.52 28.79 -4.01
CA TRP A 171 -12.58 30.03 -4.79
C TRP A 171 -12.46 29.61 -6.25
N LEU A 172 -13.61 29.48 -6.90
CA LEU A 172 -13.77 29.83 -8.31
C LEU A 172 -14.25 31.28 -8.33
#